data_AF-A0A7W1VZ65-F1
#
_entry.id   AF-A0A7W1VZ65-F1
#
_cell.length_a   1.000
_cell.length_b   1.000
_cell.length_c   1.000
_cell.angle_alpha   90.00
_cell.angle_beta   90.00
_cell.angle_gamma   90.00
#
_symmetry.space_group_name_H-M   'P 1'
#
loop_
_entity.id
_entity.type
_entity.pdbx_description
1 polymer ?
#
loop_
_entity_poly.entity_id
_entity_poly.type
_entity_poly.pdbx_seq_one_letter_code
_entity_poly.pdbx_strand_id
1 'polypeptide(L)'
;MLNFFYIIINRGYKLVFGNNYMLHAPLFLKVDDTLFDAQCHFSAHCLSFLPSLRGKRILDIGCGNGMLARYILKTYDPSFIYGVDIVAHQIDIAKINIEKDQEGRILFAVDDAQLLSTVGNQQFDIVICIESALHYPDKNRFLSQVKRVLAPGRIFSYSGSP
;
A
#
# COMPACT_ATOMS: atom_id res chain seq x y z
N MET A 1 6.86 16.63 9.60
CA MET A 1 7.67 15.59 10.24
C MET A 1 7.59 14.26 9.49
N LEU A 2 6.38 13.73 9.23
CA LEU A 2 6.18 12.44 8.53
C LEU A 2 6.80 12.37 7.12
N ASN A 3 6.62 13.42 6.31
CA ASN A 3 7.17 13.49 4.95
C ASN A 3 8.71 13.35 4.93
N PHE A 4 9.41 13.98 5.87
CA PHE A 4 10.88 13.97 5.91
C PHE A 4 11.46 12.59 6.25
N PHE A 5 10.79 11.85 7.14
CA PHE A 5 11.21 10.50 7.54
C PHE A 5 11.19 9.53 6.35
N TYR A 6 10.08 9.45 5.61
CA TYR A 6 9.95 8.52 4.48
C TYR A 6 10.83 8.92 3.28
N ILE A 7 11.12 10.22 3.11
CA ILE A 7 12.13 10.68 2.14
C ILE A 7 13.52 10.15 2.52
N ILE A 8 13.92 10.25 3.78
CA ILE A 8 15.21 9.76 4.26
C ILE A 8 15.31 8.25 4.08
N ILE A 9 14.27 7.50 4.43
CA ILE A 9 14.26 6.03 4.26
C ILE A 9 14.44 5.65 2.79
N ASN A 10 13.64 6.24 1.88
CA ASN A 10 13.78 5.95 0.45
C ASN A 10 15.19 6.25 -0.08
N ARG A 11 15.80 7.38 0.34
CA ARG A 11 17.19 7.70 -0.01
C ARG A 11 18.16 6.69 0.57
N GLY A 12 18.00 6.31 1.84
CA GLY A 12 18.80 5.30 2.51
C GLY A 12 18.76 3.96 1.78
N TYR A 13 17.57 3.50 1.42
CA TYR A 13 17.41 2.27 0.65
C TYR A 13 18.09 2.32 -0.72
N LYS A 14 17.92 3.41 -1.47
CA LYS A 14 18.64 3.57 -2.75
C LYS A 14 20.16 3.59 -2.57
N LEU A 15 20.67 4.27 -1.54
CA LEU A 15 22.11 4.37 -1.30
C LEU A 15 22.72 3.02 -0.88
N VAL A 16 22.04 2.26 -0.03
CA VAL A 16 22.57 1.02 0.55
C VAL A 16 22.31 -0.19 -0.36
N PHE A 17 21.12 -0.27 -0.97
CA PHE A 17 20.66 -1.45 -1.70
C PHE A 17 20.44 -1.23 -3.20
N GLY A 18 20.66 0.00 -3.69
CA GLY A 18 20.47 0.35 -5.10
C GLY A 18 19.01 0.40 -5.58
N ASN A 19 18.04 0.13 -4.70
CA ASN A 19 16.61 0.03 -5.03
C ASN A 19 15.74 0.63 -3.93
N ASN A 20 14.49 0.95 -4.26
CA ASN A 20 13.46 1.24 -3.26
C ASN A 20 12.89 -0.07 -2.70
N TYR A 21 12.53 -0.04 -1.42
CA TYR A 21 11.95 -1.16 -0.68
C TYR A 21 10.63 -0.71 -0.06
N MET A 22 9.86 -1.65 0.50
CA MET A 22 8.62 -1.31 1.20
C MET A 22 8.93 -0.43 2.42
N LEU A 23 7.96 0.38 2.87
CA LEU A 23 8.17 1.34 3.95
C LEU A 23 7.59 0.91 5.30
N HIS A 24 6.93 -0.25 5.33
CA HIS A 24 6.42 -0.85 6.56
C HIS A 24 7.50 -1.74 7.23
N ALA A 25 7.18 -2.21 8.44
CA ALA A 25 8.04 -3.09 9.21
C ALA A 25 8.37 -4.40 8.47
N PRO A 26 9.59 -4.95 8.63
CA PRO A 26 9.94 -6.28 8.17
C PRO A 26 9.56 -7.36 9.20
N LEU A 27 9.30 -8.58 8.72
CA LEU A 27 9.13 -9.79 9.53
C LEU A 27 10.21 -10.82 9.16
N PHE A 28 11.28 -10.88 9.95
CA PHE A 28 12.35 -11.86 9.76
C PHE A 28 11.91 -13.22 10.31
N LEU A 29 11.88 -14.23 9.46
CA LEU A 29 11.55 -15.61 9.82
C LEU A 29 12.79 -16.50 9.86
N LYS A 30 13.85 -16.11 9.15
CA LYS A 30 15.15 -16.80 9.12
C LYS A 30 16.30 -15.82 9.36
N VAL A 31 17.43 -16.37 9.80
CA VAL A 31 18.65 -15.60 10.09
C VAL A 31 19.25 -14.98 8.82
N ASP A 32 19.05 -15.61 7.67
CA ASP A 32 19.57 -15.20 6.36
C ASP A 32 18.56 -14.44 5.49
N ASP A 33 17.38 -14.12 6.03
CA ASP A 33 16.40 -13.29 5.32
C ASP A 33 17.02 -11.93 4.99
N THR A 34 16.95 -11.53 3.72
CA THR A 34 17.24 -10.14 3.35
C THR A 34 16.13 -9.23 3.87
N LEU A 35 16.38 -7.91 3.88
CA LEU A 35 15.34 -6.94 4.18
C LEU A 35 14.13 -7.11 3.23
N PHE A 36 14.38 -7.43 1.95
CA PHE A 36 13.30 -7.65 0.98
C PHE A 36 12.45 -8.85 1.36
N ASP A 37 13.09 -9.97 1.72
CA ASP A 37 12.40 -11.20 2.09
C ASP A 37 11.54 -10.96 3.32
N ALA A 38 12.10 -10.31 4.35
CA ALA A 38 11.38 -9.99 5.57
C ALA A 38 10.18 -9.05 5.32
N GLN A 39 10.29 -8.11 4.39
CA GLN A 39 9.16 -7.26 4.00
C GLN A 39 8.10 -8.01 3.19
N CYS A 40 8.51 -8.93 2.32
CA CYS A 40 7.61 -9.83 1.62
C CYS A 40 6.87 -10.75 2.61
N HIS A 41 7.55 -11.27 3.64
CA HIS A 41 6.95 -12.08 4.70
C HIS A 41 5.88 -11.29 5.47
N PHE A 42 6.18 -10.06 5.89
CA PHE A 42 5.21 -9.22 6.58
C PHE A 42 3.99 -8.93 5.70
N SER A 43 4.23 -8.54 4.44
CA SER A 43 3.16 -8.31 3.46
C SER A 43 2.30 -9.55 3.26
N ALA A 44 2.91 -10.71 3.04
CA ALA A 44 2.20 -11.99 2.89
C ALA A 44 1.38 -12.34 4.13
N HIS A 45 1.93 -12.10 5.32
CA HIS A 45 1.23 -12.32 6.58
C HIS A 45 -0.03 -11.44 6.67
N CYS A 46 0.08 -10.14 6.46
CA CYS A 46 -1.07 -9.22 6.47
C CYS A 46 -2.12 -9.59 5.41
N LEU A 47 -1.69 -10.01 4.23
CA LEU A 47 -2.58 -10.39 3.13
C LEU A 47 -3.19 -11.78 3.32
N SER A 48 -2.61 -12.66 4.14
CA SER A 48 -3.12 -14.02 4.37
C SER A 48 -4.49 -14.06 5.06
N PHE A 49 -4.88 -12.98 5.74
CA PHE A 49 -6.20 -12.83 6.36
C PHE A 49 -7.29 -12.43 5.36
N LEU A 50 -6.93 -12.14 4.11
CA LEU A 50 -7.83 -11.75 3.05
C LEU A 50 -8.24 -12.97 2.20
N PRO A 51 -9.40 -12.92 1.52
CA PRO A 51 -9.70 -13.87 0.47
C PRO A 51 -8.69 -13.72 -0.68
N SER A 52 -8.75 -14.64 -1.65
CA SER A 52 -7.91 -14.53 -2.85
C SER A 52 -8.01 -13.14 -3.49
N LEU A 53 -6.84 -12.52 -3.68
CA LEU A 53 -6.69 -11.22 -4.33
C LEU A 53 -6.77 -11.34 -5.86
N ARG A 54 -6.75 -12.56 -6.41
CA ARG A 54 -6.73 -12.80 -7.85
C ARG A 54 -7.98 -12.20 -8.52
N GLY A 55 -7.75 -11.42 -9.57
CA GLY A 55 -8.81 -10.73 -10.32
C GLY A 55 -9.56 -9.66 -9.54
N LYS A 56 -9.13 -9.29 -8.31
CA LYS A 56 -9.79 -8.26 -7.50
C LYS A 56 -9.30 -6.86 -7.86
N ARG A 57 -10.19 -5.87 -7.70
CA ARG A 57 -9.83 -4.45 -7.67
C ARG A 57 -9.46 -4.06 -6.25
N ILE A 58 -8.24 -3.60 -6.04
CA ILE A 58 -7.68 -3.32 -4.72
C ILE A 58 -7.45 -1.82 -4.57
N LEU A 59 -7.83 -1.25 -3.42
CA LEU A 59 -7.40 0.07 -3.00
C LEU A 59 -6.36 -0.07 -1.88
N ASP A 60 -5.18 0.50 -2.09
CA ASP A 60 -4.08 0.57 -1.13
C ASP A 60 -4.01 1.99 -0.53
N ILE A 61 -4.47 2.14 0.71
CA ILE A 61 -4.55 3.44 1.41
C ILE A 61 -3.29 3.66 2.25
N GLY A 62 -2.55 4.72 1.93
CA GLY A 62 -1.21 4.95 2.45
C GLY A 62 -0.17 4.15 1.68
N CYS A 63 -0.28 4.09 0.35
CA CYS A 63 0.52 3.21 -0.51
C CYS A 63 2.01 3.54 -0.53
N GLY A 64 2.41 4.69 0.03
CA GLY A 64 3.79 5.13 0.07
C GLY A 64 4.43 5.16 -1.31
N ASN A 65 5.58 4.51 -1.44
CA ASN A 65 6.35 4.47 -2.68
C ASN A 65 5.91 3.36 -3.67
N GLY A 66 4.73 2.75 -3.47
CA GLY A 66 4.13 1.80 -4.39
C GLY A 66 4.78 0.40 -4.44
N MET A 67 5.82 0.12 -3.64
CA MET A 67 6.50 -1.18 -3.67
C MET A 67 5.60 -2.35 -3.24
N LEU A 68 4.67 -2.11 -2.31
CA LEU A 68 3.67 -3.10 -1.91
C LEU A 68 2.73 -3.43 -3.08
N ALA A 69 2.19 -2.42 -3.77
CA ALA A 69 1.34 -2.62 -4.94
C ALA A 69 2.05 -3.46 -6.03
N ARG A 70 3.33 -3.19 -6.29
CA ARG A 70 4.16 -3.98 -7.21
C ARG A 70 4.31 -5.44 -6.76
N TYR A 71 4.54 -5.68 -5.48
CA TYR A 71 4.60 -7.03 -4.91
C TYR A 71 3.26 -7.76 -5.04
N ILE A 72 2.15 -7.08 -4.74
CA ILE A 72 0.81 -7.66 -4.84
C ILE A 72 0.49 -8.03 -6.29
N LEU A 73 0.78 -7.14 -7.25
CA LEU A 73 0.54 -7.39 -8.66
C LEU A 73 1.26 -8.65 -9.15
N LYS A 74 2.55 -8.78 -8.83
CA LYS A 74 3.39 -9.91 -9.25
C LYS A 74 3.02 -11.23 -8.60
N THR A 75 2.55 -11.19 -7.35
CA THR A 75 2.40 -12.40 -6.52
C THR A 75 0.99 -12.95 -6.56
N TYR A 76 -0.02 -12.08 -6.65
CA TYR A 76 -1.43 -12.49 -6.47
C TYR A 76 -2.33 -12.21 -7.68
N ASP A 77 -1.82 -11.59 -8.74
CA ASP A 77 -2.54 -11.34 -10.00
C ASP A 77 -3.92 -10.67 -9.81
N PRO A 78 -4.02 -9.52 -9.12
CA PRO A 78 -5.23 -8.72 -9.08
C PRO A 78 -5.58 -8.17 -10.48
N SER A 79 -6.84 -7.80 -10.67
CA SER A 79 -7.25 -7.15 -11.92
C SER A 79 -6.77 -5.69 -11.97
N PHE A 80 -6.75 -5.01 -10.83
CA PHE A 80 -6.36 -3.61 -10.73
C PHE A 80 -5.97 -3.22 -9.30
N ILE A 81 -4.99 -2.33 -9.16
CA ILE A 81 -4.61 -1.70 -7.88
C ILE A 81 -4.66 -0.19 -8.04
N TYR A 82 -5.33 0.49 -7.12
CA TYR A 82 -5.27 1.94 -6.96
C TYR A 82 -4.58 2.25 -5.64
N GLY A 83 -3.51 3.03 -5.66
CA GLY A 83 -2.83 3.47 -4.45
C GLY A 83 -3.09 4.96 -4.18
N VAL A 84 -3.37 5.30 -2.93
CA VAL A 84 -3.47 6.70 -2.49
C VAL A 84 -2.51 6.98 -1.34
N ASP A 85 -1.91 8.15 -1.35
CA ASP A 85 -1.08 8.66 -0.25
C ASP A 85 -1.20 10.18 -0.18
N ILE A 86 -1.19 10.73 1.03
CA ILE A 86 -1.30 12.19 1.23
C ILE A 86 -0.01 12.93 0.83
N VAL A 87 1.12 12.21 0.77
CA VAL A 87 2.43 12.79 0.47
C VAL A 87 2.71 12.71 -1.03
N ALA A 88 2.59 13.84 -1.73
CA ALA A 88 2.79 13.91 -3.18
C ALA A 88 4.11 13.31 -3.67
N HIS A 89 5.21 13.57 -2.96
CA HIS A 89 6.53 13.01 -3.30
C HIS A 89 6.58 11.46 -3.26
N GLN A 90 5.78 10.82 -2.41
CA GLN A 90 5.69 9.36 -2.37
C GLN A 90 5.00 8.82 -3.62
N ILE A 91 3.96 9.51 -4.09
CA ILE A 91 3.25 9.21 -5.33
C ILE A 91 4.16 9.39 -6.56
N ASP A 92 5.02 10.40 -6.56
CA ASP A 92 6.02 10.59 -7.63
C ASP A 92 6.99 9.40 -7.68
N ILE A 93 7.51 8.96 -6.53
CA ILE A 93 8.36 7.78 -6.44
C ILE A 93 7.58 6.51 -6.85
N ALA A 94 6.33 6.38 -6.43
CA ALA A 94 5.49 5.22 -6.73
C ALA A 94 5.32 5.06 -8.25
N LYS A 95 5.00 6.15 -8.95
CA LYS A 95 4.91 6.18 -10.41
C LYS A 95 6.21 5.74 -11.07
N ILE A 96 7.36 6.26 -10.64
CA ILE A 96 8.67 5.85 -11.18
C ILE A 96 8.95 4.35 -10.92
N ASN A 97 8.62 3.84 -9.74
CA ASN A 97 8.84 2.43 -9.40
C ASN A 97 8.00 1.46 -10.25
N ILE A 98 6.84 1.91 -10.75
CA ILE A 98 5.95 1.11 -11.59
C ILE A 98 6.04 1.42 -13.09
N GLU A 99 6.87 2.36 -13.53
CA GLU A 99 7.03 2.68 -14.97
C GLU A 99 7.38 1.46 -15.83
N LYS A 100 7.91 0.38 -15.20
CA LYS A 100 8.20 -0.90 -15.86
C LYS A 100 7.03 -1.90 -15.85
N ASP A 101 5.93 -1.65 -15.14
CA ASP A 101 4.72 -2.48 -15.18
C ASP A 101 3.84 -2.03 -16.36
N GLN A 102 4.10 -2.63 -17.53
CA GLN A 102 3.60 -2.24 -18.86
C GLN A 102 2.08 -2.39 -19.09
N GLU A 103 1.31 -2.80 -18.09
CA GLU A 103 -0.08 -3.24 -18.27
C GLU A 103 -1.13 -2.24 -17.74
N GLY A 104 -0.71 -1.10 -17.17
CA GLY A 104 -1.65 -0.08 -16.67
C GLY A 104 -2.55 -0.56 -15.52
N ARG A 105 -2.22 -1.70 -14.89
CA ARG A 105 -3.00 -2.32 -13.81
C ARG A 105 -2.76 -1.69 -12.44
N ILE A 106 -1.85 -0.71 -12.34
CA ILE A 106 -1.58 0.04 -11.11
C ILE A 106 -1.67 1.53 -11.42
N LEU A 107 -2.48 2.27 -10.66
CA LEU A 107 -2.51 3.74 -10.70
C LEU A 107 -2.34 4.31 -9.30
N PHE A 108 -1.82 5.54 -9.24
CA PHE A 108 -1.55 6.25 -7.99
C PHE A 108 -2.07 7.68 -8.03
N ALA A 109 -2.62 8.14 -6.91
CA ALA A 109 -3.05 9.52 -6.73
C ALA A 109 -2.69 10.08 -5.35
N VAL A 110 -2.51 11.41 -5.30
CA VAL A 110 -2.38 12.13 -4.04
C VAL A 110 -3.78 12.32 -3.47
N ASP A 111 -4.03 11.78 -2.28
CA ASP A 111 -5.34 11.90 -1.62
C ASP A 111 -5.22 11.72 -0.10
N ASP A 112 -6.20 12.24 0.63
CA ASP A 112 -6.32 12.03 2.07
C ASP A 112 -7.18 10.78 2.31
N ALA A 113 -6.69 9.83 3.11
CA ALA A 113 -7.42 8.62 3.51
C ALA A 113 -8.79 8.92 4.17
N GLN A 114 -8.95 10.11 4.76
CA GLN A 114 -10.17 10.57 5.41
C GLN A 114 -11.13 11.29 4.43
N LEU A 115 -10.73 11.50 3.18
CA LEU A 115 -11.53 12.10 2.13
C LEU A 115 -11.80 11.13 0.97
N LEU A 116 -10.74 10.46 0.48
CA LEU A 116 -10.75 9.61 -0.70
C LEU A 116 -11.48 10.29 -1.88
N SER A 117 -11.13 11.55 -2.16
CA SER A 117 -11.80 12.40 -3.14
C SER A 117 -11.58 11.94 -4.59
N THR A 118 -10.49 11.22 -4.83
CA THR A 118 -10.12 10.63 -6.12
C THR A 118 -10.77 9.27 -6.36
N VAL A 119 -11.48 8.75 -5.36
CA VAL A 119 -12.08 7.41 -5.38
C VAL A 119 -13.61 7.49 -5.35
N GLY A 120 -14.25 6.84 -6.32
CA GLY A 120 -15.70 6.71 -6.38
C GLY A 120 -16.26 5.68 -5.39
N ASN A 121 -17.59 5.68 -5.25
CA ASN A 121 -18.28 4.77 -4.34
C ASN A 121 -18.29 3.34 -4.88
N GLN A 122 -18.16 2.35 -3.98
CA GLN A 122 -18.33 0.92 -4.30
C GLN A 122 -17.45 0.41 -5.47
N GLN A 123 -16.26 0.99 -5.64
CA GLN A 123 -15.36 0.67 -6.75
C GLN A 123 -14.39 -0.48 -6.45
N PHE A 124 -14.20 -0.84 -5.19
CA PHE A 124 -13.14 -1.77 -4.80
C PHE A 124 -13.68 -3.04 -4.16
N ASP A 125 -13.03 -4.15 -4.51
CA ASP A 125 -13.34 -5.47 -3.97
C ASP A 125 -12.59 -5.75 -2.67
N ILE A 126 -11.44 -5.10 -2.48
CA ILE A 126 -10.61 -5.19 -1.29
C ILE A 126 -10.01 -3.81 -1.03
N VAL A 127 -10.06 -3.37 0.23
CA VAL A 127 -9.33 -2.18 0.68
C VAL A 127 -8.29 -2.63 1.70
N ILE A 128 -7.04 -2.22 1.51
CA ILE A 128 -5.94 -2.48 2.44
C ILE A 128 -5.37 -1.16 2.97
N CYS A 129 -4.90 -1.19 4.22
CA CYS A 129 -4.18 -0.09 4.85
C CYS A 129 -3.12 -0.67 5.79
N ILE A 130 -1.90 -0.85 5.29
CA ILE A 130 -0.81 -1.52 6.02
C ILE A 130 0.10 -0.45 6.66
N GLU A 131 0.16 -0.43 7.99
CA GLU A 131 0.99 0.47 8.82
C GLU A 131 0.81 1.99 8.55
N SER A 132 -0.35 2.41 8.04
CA SER A 132 -0.60 3.83 7.74
C SER A 132 -1.64 4.49 8.66
N ALA A 133 -2.65 3.74 9.11
CA ALA A 133 -3.79 4.30 9.86
C ALA A 133 -3.44 4.93 11.22
N LEU A 134 -2.28 4.60 11.79
CA LEU A 134 -1.78 5.22 13.02
C LEU A 134 -1.53 6.73 12.88
N HIS A 135 -1.31 7.20 11.65
CA HIS A 135 -1.11 8.62 11.34
C HIS A 135 -2.42 9.40 11.16
N TYR A 136 -3.58 8.72 11.11
CA TYR A 136 -4.85 9.36 10.76
C TYR A 136 -5.49 9.98 12.01
N PRO A 137 -5.71 11.32 12.03
CA PRO A 137 -6.31 11.99 13.17
C PRO A 137 -7.74 11.55 13.45
N ASP A 138 -8.57 11.43 12.41
CA ASP A 138 -9.97 11.03 12.52
C ASP A 138 -10.18 9.63 11.91
N LYS A 139 -10.05 8.61 12.78
CA LYS A 139 -10.24 7.21 12.41
C LYS A 139 -11.69 6.88 12.05
N ASN A 140 -12.66 7.59 12.63
CA ASN A 140 -14.08 7.40 12.29
C ASN A 140 -14.35 7.87 10.87
N ARG A 141 -13.82 9.04 10.52
CA ARG A 141 -13.92 9.56 9.15
C ARG A 141 -13.21 8.65 8.16
N PHE A 142 -12.00 8.16 8.46
CA PHE A 142 -11.33 7.15 7.65
C PHE A 142 -12.21 5.90 7.42
N LEU A 143 -12.72 5.29 8.49
CA LEU A 143 -13.57 4.09 8.38
C LEU A 143 -14.86 4.37 7.58
N SER A 144 -15.42 5.57 7.68
CA SER A 144 -16.58 5.99 6.87
C SER A 144 -16.25 6.01 5.38
N GLN A 145 -15.05 6.47 5.00
CA GLN A 145 -14.59 6.48 3.61
C GLN A 145 -14.29 5.08 3.11
N VAL A 146 -13.64 4.24 3.92
CA VAL A 146 -13.44 2.81 3.61
C VAL A 146 -14.77 2.12 3.29
N LYS A 147 -15.80 2.32 4.14
CA LYS A 147 -17.14 1.78 3.90
C LYS A 147 -17.77 2.31 2.61
N ARG A 148 -17.56 3.58 2.26
CA ARG A 148 -18.09 4.21 1.05
C ARG A 148 -17.50 3.61 -0.23
N VAL A 149 -16.20 3.34 -0.24
CA VAL A 149 -15.47 2.91 -1.44
C VAL A 149 -15.49 1.39 -1.66
N LEU A 150 -15.72 0.61 -0.60
CA LEU A 150 -15.94 -0.83 -0.69
C LEU A 150 -17.23 -1.18 -1.42
N ALA A 151 -17.16 -2.11 -2.37
CA ALA A 151 -18.36 -2.73 -2.91
C ALA A 151 -19.07 -3.60 -1.85
N PRO A 152 -20.38 -3.89 -1.98
CA PRO A 152 -21.08 -4.74 -1.04
C PRO A 152 -20.44 -6.14 -0.89
N GLY A 153 -20.35 -6.65 0.35
CA GLY A 153 -19.81 -7.99 0.65
C GLY A 153 -18.28 -8.11 0.53
N ARG A 154 -17.57 -6.97 0.59
CA ARG A 154 -16.12 -6.88 0.42
C ARG A 154 -15.38 -6.63 1.74
N ILE A 155 -14.07 -6.82 1.71
CA ILE A 155 -13.24 -6.92 2.92
C ILE A 155 -12.27 -5.74 3.02
N PHE A 156 -12.17 -5.22 4.24
CA PHE A 156 -11.15 -4.28 4.66
C PHE A 156 -10.15 -5.01 5.58
N SER A 157 -8.85 -4.84 5.32
CA SER A 157 -7.79 -5.26 6.24
C SER A 157 -6.88 -4.10 6.57
N TYR A 158 -6.51 -3.98 7.85
CA TYR A 158 -5.53 -3.01 8.31
C TYR A 158 -4.48 -3.69 9.18
N SER A 159 -3.26 -3.16 9.15
CA SER A 159 -2.23 -3.47 10.15
C SER A 159 -1.71 -2.17 10.76
N GLY A 160 -1.45 -2.19 12.06
CA GLY A 160 -0.86 -1.10 12.80
C GLY A 160 -0.63 -1.53 14.24
N SER A 161 0.49 -1.11 14.83
CA SER A 161 0.67 -1.22 16.27
C SER A 161 -0.35 -0.32 16.99
N PRO A 162 -0.98 -0.76 18.10
CA PRO A 162 -1.96 0.02 18.84
C PRO A 162 -1.42 1.36 19.37
#